data_AF-A0A1M5VSJ4-F1
#
_entry.id   AF-A0A1M5VSJ4-F1
#
_cell.length_a   1.000
_cell.length_b   1.000
_cell.length_c   1.000
_cell.angle_alpha   90.00
_cell.angle_beta   90.00
_cell.angle_gamma   90.00
#
_symmetry.space_group_name_H-M   'P 1'
#
loop_
_entity.id
_entity.type
_entity.pdbx_description
1 polymer ?
#
loop_
_entity_poly.entity_id
_entity_poly.type
_entity_poly.pdbx_seq_one_letter_code
_entity_poly.pdbx_strand_id
1 'polypeptide(L)' 'MGKLEGTKTAENLMKAFAGECQARTKYTYYASKAKKEGYVQIANIFMETA' A
#
# COMPACT_ATOMS: atom_id res chain seq x y z
N MET A 1 -16.15 13.31 -17.91
CA MET A 1 -15.78 11.91 -17.65
C MET A 1 -17.01 11.03 -17.91
N GLY A 2 -16.87 9.98 -18.71
CA GLY A 2 -17.96 9.02 -18.98
C GLY A 2 -18.21 8.11 -17.76
N LYS A 3 -19.35 7.40 -17.76
CA LYS A 3 -19.71 6.45 -16.69
C LYS A 3 -18.68 5.31 -16.67
N LEU A 4 -18.04 5.07 -15.53
CA LEU A 4 -16.99 4.06 -15.36
C LEU A 4 -17.54 2.66 -15.07
N GLU A 5 -18.78 2.58 -14.61
CA GLU A 5 -19.44 1.33 -14.22
C GLU A 5 -19.45 0.30 -15.36
N GLY A 6 -19.02 -0.93 -15.06
CA GLY A 6 -18.93 -2.03 -16.04
C GLY A 6 -17.77 -1.92 -17.03
N THR A 7 -16.91 -0.91 -16.93
CA THR A 7 -15.74 -0.78 -17.80
C THR A 7 -14.52 -1.54 -17.25
N LYS A 8 -13.60 -1.94 -18.14
CA LYS A 8 -12.28 -2.46 -17.75
C LYS A 8 -11.49 -1.49 -16.87
N THR A 9 -11.69 -0.18 -17.05
CA THR A 9 -11.06 0.84 -16.21
C THR A 9 -11.55 0.73 -14.76
N ALA A 10 -12.86 0.55 -14.53
CA ALA A 10 -13.37 0.35 -13.17
C ALA A 10 -12.83 -0.93 -12.53
N GLU A 11 -12.75 -2.03 -13.28
CA GLU A 11 -12.14 -3.27 -12.77
C GLU A 11 -10.66 -3.09 -12.40
N ASN A 12 -9.90 -2.37 -13.24
CA ASN A 12 -8.50 -2.09 -12.99
C ASN A 12 -8.30 -1.19 -11.77
N LEU A 13 -9.15 -0.18 -11.58
CA LEU A 13 -9.13 0.69 -10.40
C LEU A 13 -9.43 -0.10 -9.12
N MET A 14 -10.40 -1.02 -9.15
CA MET A 14 -10.69 -1.88 -8.00
C MET A 14 -9.53 -2.82 -7.67
N LYS A 15 -8.87 -3.38 -8.69
CA LYS A 15 -7.67 -4.21 -8.50
C LYS A 15 -6.49 -3.40 -7.94
N ALA A 16 -6.27 -2.19 -8.46
CA ALA A 16 -5.24 -1.28 -7.97
C ALA A 16 -5.50 -0.89 -6.51
N PHE A 17 -6.72 -0.51 -6.17
CA PHE A 17 -7.12 -0.19 -4.80
C PHE A 17 -6.88 -1.36 -3.84
N ALA A 18 -7.28 -2.58 -4.22
CA ALA A 18 -7.01 -3.76 -3.42
C ALA A 18 -5.50 -4.02 -3.26
N GLY A 19 -4.71 -3.83 -4.33
CA GLY A 19 -3.26 -3.95 -4.32
C GLY A 19 -2.58 -2.93 -3.39
N GLU A 20 -3.01 -1.67 -3.44
CA GLU A 20 -2.51 -0.58 -2.60
C GLU A 20 -2.86 -0.80 -1.12
N CYS A 21 -4.08 -1.26 -0.82
CA CYS A 21 -4.46 -1.63 0.55
C CYS A 21 -3.56 -2.74 1.12
N GLN A 22 -3.25 -3.75 0.30
CA GLN A 22 -2.32 -4.81 0.69
C GLN A 22 -0.88 -4.31 0.83
N ALA A 23 -0.43 -3.40 -0.05
CA ALA A 23 0.90 -2.80 0.00
C ALA A 23 1.09 -1.99 1.28
N ARG A 24 0.14 -1.10 1.60
CA ARG A 24 0.11 -0.33 2.85
C ARG A 24 0.24 -1.23 4.08
N THR A 25 -0.57 -2.29 4.14
CA THR A 25 -0.52 -3.26 5.25
C THR A 25 0.87 -3.91 5.37
N LYS A 26 1.47 -4.34 4.24
CA LYS A 26 2.83 -4.91 4.24
C LYS A 26 3.88 -3.92 4.72
N TYR A 27 3.83 -2.66 4.26
CA TYR A 27 4.79 -1.65 4.66
C TYR A 27 4.71 -1.31 6.15
N THR A 28 3.51 -1.22 6.73
CA THR A 28 3.40 -1.06 8.20
C THR A 28 4.00 -2.25 8.97
N TYR A 29 3.84 -3.47 8.46
CA TYR A 29 4.46 -4.67 9.05
C TYR A 29 5.99 -4.63 8.94
N TYR A 30 6.52 -4.26 7.78
CA TYR A 30 7.97 -4.13 7.57
C TYR A 30 8.57 -3.00 8.42
N ALA A 31 7.87 -1.88 8.59
CA ALA A 31 8.26 -0.82 9.51
C ALA A 31 8.41 -1.36 10.94
N SER A 32 7.43 -2.14 11.41
CA SER A 32 7.47 -2.78 12.73
C SER A 32 8.68 -3.72 12.88
N LYS A 33 8.96 -4.53 11.84
CA LYS A 33 10.11 -5.45 11.85
C LYS A 33 11.44 -4.70 11.84
N ALA A 34 11.61 -3.70 10.98
CA ALA A 34 12.79 -2.85 10.91
C ALA A 34 13.07 -2.15 12.24
N LYS A 35 12.02 -1.65 12.91
CA LYS A 35 12.14 -1.04 14.24
C LYS A 35 12.65 -2.03 15.30
N LYS A 36 12.14 -3.27 15.28
CA LYS A 36 12.59 -4.33 16.21
C LYS A 36 14.05 -4.73 16.00
N GLU A 37 14.56 -4.60 14.78
CA GLU A 37 15.95 -4.90 14.43
C GLU A 37 16.90 -3.68 14.61
N GLY A 38 16.39 -2.55 15.09
CA GLY A 38 17.18 -1.35 15.35
C GLY A 38 17.33 -0.41 14.14
N TYR A 39 16.75 -0.74 12.99
CA TYR A 39 16.80 0.09 11.78
C TYR A 39 15.74 1.20 11.80
N VAL A 40 15.87 2.16 12.72
CA VAL A 40 14.85 3.20 12.95
C VAL A 40 14.58 4.06 11.71
N GLN A 41 15.59 4.45 10.96
CA GLN A 41 15.42 5.25 9.73
C GLN A 41 14.62 4.48 8.67
N ILE A 42 14.94 3.19 8.47
CA ILE A 42 14.24 2.33 7.50
C ILE A 42 12.79 2.10 7.94
N ALA A 43 12.55 1.93 9.25
CA ALA A 43 11.20 1.81 9.79
C ALA A 43 10.35 3.05 9.48
N ASN A 44 10.93 4.24 9.60
CA ASN A 44 10.23 5.49 9.28
C ASN A 44 9.92 5.60 7.78
N ILE A 45 10.85 5.21 6.91
CA ILE A 45 10.63 5.19 5.46
C ILE A 45 9.47 4.23 5.10
N PHE A 46 9.45 3.02 5.66
CA PHE A 46 8.33 2.10 5.44
C PHE A 46 7.01 2.65 5.96
N MET A 47 7.01 3.35 7.09
CA MET A 47 5.80 3.95 7.64
C MET A 47 5.31 5.15 6.81
N GLU A 48 6.21 5.97 6.29
CA GLU A 48 5.88 7.10 5.40
C GLU A 48 5.32 6.62 4.05
N THR A 49 5.78 5.47 3.58
CA THR A 49 5.30 4.85 2.33
C THR A 49 3.91 4.19 2.49
N ALA A 50 3.42 4.00 3.72
CA ALA A 50 2.21 3.22 4.04
C ALA A 50 0.96 4.08 4.30
#